data_AF-A0A819XRP1-F1
#
_entry.id   AF-A0A819XRP1-F1
#
_cell.length_a   1.000
_cell.length_b   1.000
_cell.length_c   1.000
_cell.angle_alpha   90.00
_cell.angle_beta   90.00
_cell.angle_gamma   90.00
#
_symmetry.space_group_name_H-M   'P 1'
#
loop_
_entity.id
_entity.type
_entity.pdbx_description
1 polymer ?
#
loop_
_entity_poly.entity_id
_entity_poly.type
_entity_poly.pdbx_seq_one_letter_code
_entity_poly.pdbx_strand_id
1 'polypeptide(L)' 'TALLTSTGKIYSGCNIENASYPLSTCAERTVVVKAVSEGEKSFQKIVITS' A
#
# COMPACT_ATOMS: atom_id res chain seq x y z
N THR A 1 -6.55 -2.98 -2.45
CA THR A 1 -5.83 -1.80 -3.01
C THR A 1 -4.62 -2.24 -3.80
N ALA A 2 -4.29 -1.54 -4.89
CA ALA A 2 -3.11 -1.79 -5.71
C ALA A 2 -2.35 -0.49 -6.02
N LEU A 3 -1.01 -0.55 -6.08
CA LEU A 3 -0.10 0.57 -6.34
C LEU A 3 0.80 0.23 -7.53
N LEU A 4 0.82 1.09 -8.54
CA LEU A 4 1.72 1.04 -9.69
C LEU A 4 2.90 1.97 -9.46
N THR A 5 4.12 1.43 -9.53
CA THR A 5 5.37 2.22 -9.41
C THR A 5 5.82 2.80 -10.74
N SER A 6 6.78 3.72 -10.70
CA SER A 6 7.39 4.26 -11.92
C SER A 6 8.18 3.23 -12.74
N THR A 7 8.59 2.13 -12.12
CA THR A 7 9.27 1.00 -12.78
C THR A 7 8.29 0.00 -13.39
N GLY A 8 6.98 0.24 -13.27
CA GLY A 8 5.93 -0.64 -13.81
C GLY A 8 5.57 -1.81 -12.91
N LYS A 9 6.16 -1.91 -11.70
CA LYS A 9 5.79 -2.95 -10.73
C LYS A 9 4.45 -2.63 -10.09
N ILE A 10 3.68 -3.69 -9.81
CA ILE A 10 2.40 -3.58 -9.11
C ILE A 10 2.52 -4.23 -7.74
N TYR A 11 2.13 -3.46 -6.73
CA TYR A 11 2.03 -3.89 -5.34
C TYR A 11 0.57 -3.97 -4.93
N SER A 12 0.19 -5.00 -4.17
CA SER A 12 -1.15 -5.12 -3.60
C SER A 12 -1.11 -5.02 -2.08
N GLY A 13 -2.18 -4.50 -1.50
CA GLY A 13 -2.36 -4.33 -0.06
C GLY A 13 -3.83 -4.32 0.36
N CYS A 14 -4.05 -4.65 1.63
CA CYS A 14 -5.36 -4.67 2.30
C CYS A 14 -5.29 -3.95 3.65
N ASN A 15 -6.46 -3.71 4.24
CA ASN A 15 -6.56 -3.21 5.60
C ASN A 15 -6.00 -4.25 6.58
N ILE A 16 -5.28 -3.77 7.58
CA ILE A 16 -4.82 -4.55 8.72
C ILE A 16 -5.51 -3.99 9.94
N GLU A 17 -6.47 -4.73 10.48
CA GLU A 17 -7.27 -4.30 11.61
C GLU A 17 -6.64 -4.70 12.93
N ASN A 18 -6.90 -3.91 13.96
CA ASN A 18 -6.46 -4.18 15.32
C ASN A 18 -7.58 -3.93 16.33
N ALA A 19 -7.60 -4.69 17.44
CA ALA A 19 -8.54 -4.46 18.53
C ALA A 19 -8.33 -3.09 19.21
N SER A 20 -7.09 -2.62 19.27
CA SER A 20 -6.76 -1.23 19.59
C SER A 20 -6.89 -0.41 18.31
N TYR A 21 -8.07 0.16 18.06
CA TYR A 21 -8.42 0.83 16.81
C TYR A 21 -7.40 1.87 16.29
N PRO A 22 -6.68 2.64 17.14
CA PRO A 22 -5.63 3.55 16.65
C PRO A 22 -4.45 2.85 15.97
N LEU A 23 -4.28 1.54 16.15
CA LEU A 23 -3.23 0.73 15.53
C LEU A 23 -3.65 0.12 14.18
N SER A 24 -4.92 0.26 13.76
CA SER A 24 -5.35 -0.19 12.44
C SER A 24 -4.59 0.55 11.33
N THR A 25 -4.33 -0.16 10.23
CA THR A 25 -3.60 0.36 9.08
C THR A 25 -4.42 0.16 7.81
N CYS A 26 -4.77 1.25 7.14
CA CYS A 26 -5.52 1.22 5.89
C CYS A 26 -4.67 0.62 4.75
N ALA A 27 -5.34 0.03 3.76
CA ALA A 27 -4.71 -0.66 2.63
C ALA A 27 -3.71 0.20 1.83
N GLU A 28 -3.94 1.51 1.75
CA GLU A 28 -3.06 2.48 1.08
C GLU A 28 -1.73 2.59 1.81
N ARG A 29 -1.75 2.64 3.15
CA ARG A 29 -0.53 2.68 3.94
C ARG A 29 0.23 1.36 3.84
N THR A 30 -0.49 0.23 3.90
CA THR A 30 0.10 -1.11 3.73
C THR A 30 0.86 -1.23 2.41
N VAL A 31 0.23 -0.85 1.29
CA VAL A 31 0.83 -1.03 -0.03
C VAL A 31 2.03 -0.09 -0.28
N VAL A 32 1.97 1.15 0.23
CA VAL A 32 3.08 2.12 0.12
C VAL A 32 4.28 1.63 0.93
N VAL A 33 4.07 1.21 2.19
CA VAL A 33 5.17 0.72 3.03
C VAL A 33 5.82 -0.53 2.43
N LYS A 34 5.03 -1.45 1.84
CA LYS A 34 5.57 -2.60 1.12
C LYS A 34 6.45 -2.18 -0.05
N ALA A 35 5.96 -1.31 -0.94
CA ALA A 35 6.73 -0.86 -2.10
C ALA A 35 8.05 -0.17 -1.67
N VAL A 36 7.99 0.68 -0.64
CA VAL A 36 9.19 1.33 -0.07
C VAL A 36 10.17 0.32 0.51
N SER A 37 9.70 -0.71 1.21
CA SER A 37 10.56 -1.77 1.77
C SER A 37 11.31 -2.57 0.70
N GLU A 38 10.77 -2.63 -0.52
CA GLU A 38 11.39 -3.26 -1.69
C GLU A 38 12.20 -2.27 -2.55
N GLY A 39 12.44 -1.05 -2.05
CA GLY A 39 13.32 -0.07 -2.66
C GLY A 39 12.64 0.89 -3.64
N GLU A 40 11.32 0.82 -3.81
CA GLU A 40 10.59 1.74 -4.69
C GLU A 40 10.45 3.12 -4.05
N LYS A 41 10.82 4.17 -4.79
CA LYS A 41 10.78 5.57 -4.31
C LYS A 41 9.89 6.48 -5.14
N SER A 42 9.30 5.95 -6.22
CA SER A 42 8.50 6.73 -7.16
C SER A 42 7.28 5.95 -7.60
N PHE A 43 6.12 6.60 -7.55
CA PHE A 43 4.81 5.99 -7.75
C PHE A 43 4.05 6.71 -8.87
N GLN A 44 3.27 5.95 -9.65
CA GLN A 44 2.46 6.51 -10.73
C GLN A 44 0.99 6.61 -10.33
N LYS A 45 0.40 5.52 -9.83
CA LYS A 45 -1.04 5.42 -9.59
C LYS A 45 -1.34 4.49 -8.42
N ILE A 46 -2.37 4.81 -7.65
CA ILE A 46 -2.96 3.90 -6.65
C ILE A 46 -4.44 3.71 -6.98
N VAL A 47 -4.92 2.48 -6.82
CA VAL A 47 -6.33 2.11 -7.02
C VAL A 47 -6.86 1.52 -5.72
N ILE A 48 -7.93 2.14 -5.22
CA ILE A 48 -8.64 1.73 -4.01
C ILE A 48 -9.96 1.09 -4.47
N THR A 49 -10.28 -0.06 -3.88
CA THR A 49 -11.55 -0.77 -4.07
C THR A 49 -12.05 -1.21 -2.71
N SER A 50 -13.37 -1.16 -2.53
CA SER A 50 -14.10 -1.81 -1.45
C SER A 50 -14.06 -3.33 -1.57
#